data_AF-A0A841ANN5-F1
#
_entry.id   AF-A0A841ANN5-F1
#
_cell.length_a   1.000
_cell.length_b   1.000
_cell.length_c   1.000
_cell.angle_alpha   90.00
_cell.angle_beta   90.00
_cell.angle_gamma   90.00
#
_symmetry.space_group_name_H-M   'P 1'
#
loop_
_entity.id
_entity.type
_entity.pdbx_description
1 polymer ?
#
loop_
_entity_poly.entity_id
_entity_poly.type
_entity_poly.pdbx_seq_one_letter_code
_entity_poly.pdbx_strand_id
1 'polypeptide(L)'
;MKTPWPEDIGRVARQRRIDLNLSQDDLAERTSVTRQWLSRFETAKSDVSLSKVLAVLRELDLDLDVSAPSAVPEGTLQEAAMRSVAEINRDLLDDMSANIRRAMSRSGMSESSRSALDSLTSNTSYQEAMKRLAQPMIASMSEIAAKRAQRSIEERE
;
A
#
# COMPACT_ATOMS: atom_id res chain seq x y z
N MET A 1 -6.35 4.71 12.35
CA MET A 1 -6.17 5.04 10.91
C MET A 1 -4.73 5.51 10.72
N LYS A 2 -4.02 5.08 9.66
CA LYS A 2 -2.69 5.64 9.31
C LYS A 2 -2.92 6.84 8.38
N THR A 3 -2.59 8.04 8.82
CA THR A 3 -2.83 9.28 8.07
C THR A 3 -1.52 9.83 7.50
N PRO A 4 -1.38 9.95 6.17
CA PRO A 4 -0.16 10.43 5.57
C PRO A 4 0.07 11.94 5.76
N TRP A 5 -0.94 12.74 6.12
CA TRP A 5 -0.82 14.20 6.19
C TRP A 5 -1.47 14.82 7.45
N PRO A 6 -0.90 15.91 8.02
CA PRO A 6 -1.45 16.61 9.19
C PRO A 6 -2.91 17.07 9.04
N GLU A 7 -3.35 17.32 7.80
CA GLU A 7 -4.71 17.74 7.49
C GLU A 7 -5.77 16.71 7.86
N ASP A 8 -5.37 15.45 7.98
CA ASP A 8 -6.27 14.35 8.32
C ASP A 8 -6.68 14.42 9.79
N ILE A 9 -5.79 14.90 10.69
CA ILE A 9 -6.04 14.95 12.13
C ILE A 9 -7.19 15.91 12.46
N GLY A 10 -7.19 17.11 11.87
CA GLY A 10 -8.25 18.10 12.07
C GLY A 10 -9.61 17.61 11.59
N ARG A 11 -9.65 16.87 10.48
CA ARG A 11 -10.90 16.29 9.96
C ARG A 11 -11.43 15.17 10.85
N VAL A 12 -10.55 14.31 11.36
CA VAL A 12 -10.93 13.25 12.33
C VAL A 12 -11.50 13.86 13.60
N ALA A 13 -10.84 14.88 14.15
CA ALA A 13 -11.32 15.60 15.32
C ALA A 13 -12.69 16.23 15.08
N ARG A 14 -12.89 16.88 13.93
CA ARG A 14 -14.20 17.44 13.53
C ARG A 14 -15.29 16.37 13.49
N GLN A 15 -15.01 15.24 12.85
CA GLN A 15 -15.98 14.15 12.74
C GLN A 15 -16.35 13.63 14.12
N ARG A 16 -15.34 13.34 14.96
CA ARG A 16 -15.56 12.87 16.33
C ARG A 16 -16.37 13.85 17.17
N ARG A 17 -16.12 15.16 17.05
CA ARG A 17 -16.91 16.19 17.73
C ARG A 17 -18.39 16.13 17.33
N ILE A 18 -18.67 15.97 16.03
CA ILE A 18 -20.04 15.84 15.51
C ILE A 18 -20.69 14.56 16.02
N ASP A 19 -19.97 13.44 16.06
CA ASP A 19 -20.48 12.17 16.58
C ASP A 19 -20.83 12.25 18.08
N LEU A 20 -20.12 13.12 18.83
CA LEU A 20 -20.40 13.43 20.24
C LEU A 20 -21.47 14.53 20.42
N ASN A 21 -22.03 15.04 19.32
CA ASN A 21 -23.06 16.09 19.31
C ASN A 21 -22.63 17.39 20.03
N LEU A 22 -21.33 17.70 19.99
CA LEU A 22 -20.73 18.90 20.58
C LEU A 22 -20.66 20.03 19.56
N SER A 23 -20.98 21.26 19.95
CA SER A 23 -20.67 22.42 19.12
C SER A 23 -19.17 22.75 19.17
N GLN A 24 -18.71 23.58 18.24
CA GLN A 24 -17.33 24.10 18.29
C GLN A 24 -17.09 24.96 19.54
N ASP A 25 -18.11 25.68 20.01
CA ASP A 25 -18.02 26.52 21.20
C ASP A 25 -17.88 25.66 22.46
N ASP A 26 -18.66 24.58 22.58
CA ASP A 26 -18.58 23.64 23.71
C ASP A 26 -17.20 22.99 23.83
N LEU A 27 -16.66 22.51 22.70
CA LEU A 27 -15.33 21.88 22.69
C LEU A 27 -14.22 22.91 22.97
N ALA A 28 -14.37 24.13 22.46
CA ALA A 28 -13.41 25.20 22.68
C ALA A 28 -13.33 25.58 24.17
N GLU A 29 -14.48 25.71 24.83
CA GLU A 29 -14.56 25.98 26.27
C GLU A 29 -13.92 24.87 27.10
N ARG A 30 -14.26 23.61 26.82
CA ARG A 30 -13.71 22.42 27.50
C ARG A 30 -12.20 22.29 27.37
N THR A 31 -11.62 22.77 26.28
CA THR A 31 -10.19 22.63 25.97
C THR A 31 -9.40 23.92 26.16
N SER A 32 -10.03 24.98 26.68
CA SER A 32 -9.41 26.30 26.90
C SER A 32 -8.77 26.88 25.63
N VAL A 33 -9.40 26.66 24.48
CA VAL A 33 -9.02 27.27 23.19
C VAL A 33 -10.12 28.20 22.71
N THR A 34 -9.83 29.03 21.72
CA THR A 34 -10.87 29.86 21.10
C THR A 34 -11.58 29.07 20.00
N ARG A 35 -12.86 29.37 19.78
CA ARG A 35 -13.63 28.83 18.65
C ARG A 35 -12.94 29.05 17.30
N GLN A 36 -12.31 30.22 17.12
CA GLN A 36 -11.54 30.54 15.91
C GLN A 36 -10.31 29.64 15.76
N TRP A 37 -9.60 29.36 16.85
CA TRP A 37 -8.50 28.40 16.86
C TRP A 37 -9.00 27.00 16.48
N LEU A 38 -10.10 26.55 17.08
CA LEU A 38 -10.69 25.23 16.81
C LEU A 38 -11.14 25.11 15.35
N SER A 39 -11.76 26.15 14.79
CA SER A 39 -12.15 26.18 13.37
C SER A 39 -10.94 26.08 12.43
N ARG A 40 -9.81 26.70 12.77
CA ARG A 40 -8.58 26.61 11.95
C ARG A 40 -7.96 25.22 12.02
N PHE A 41 -7.94 24.62 13.22
CA PHE A 41 -7.51 23.24 13.44
C PHE A 41 -8.37 22.24 12.63
N GLU A 42 -9.70 22.30 12.77
CA GLU A 42 -10.63 21.38 12.08
C GLU A 42 -10.60 21.50 10.55
N THR A 43 -10.13 22.63 10.01
CA THR A 43 -10.03 22.87 8.57
C THR A 43 -8.62 22.67 8.01
N ALA A 44 -7.64 22.33 8.86
CA ALA A 44 -6.23 22.17 8.50
C ALA A 44 -5.60 23.41 7.83
N LYS A 45 -6.13 24.61 8.10
CA LYS A 45 -5.72 25.85 7.41
C LYS A 45 -4.57 26.60 8.08
N SER A 46 -3.98 26.07 9.15
CA SER A 46 -2.87 26.76 9.82
C SER A 46 -2.00 25.90 10.70
N ASP A 47 -0.78 26.38 10.89
CA ASP A 47 0.12 25.94 11.95
C ASP A 47 -0.52 26.21 13.32
N VAL A 48 -0.91 25.15 14.01
CA VAL A 48 -1.54 25.19 15.33
C VAL A 48 -0.62 24.55 16.34
N SER A 49 -0.64 25.06 17.57
CA SER A 49 0.19 24.50 18.64
C SER A 49 -0.16 23.03 18.92
N LEU A 50 0.84 22.15 18.85
CA LEU A 50 0.70 20.72 19.11
C LEU A 50 0.10 20.43 20.50
N SER A 51 0.47 21.20 21.53
CA SER A 51 -0.07 21.00 22.88
C SER A 51 -1.59 21.20 22.93
N LYS A 52 -2.12 22.18 22.20
CA LYS A 52 -3.57 22.42 22.07
C LYS A 52 -4.24 21.34 21.25
N VAL A 53 -3.58 20.84 20.20
CA VAL A 53 -4.09 19.69 19.42
C VAL A 53 -4.25 18.47 20.33
N LEU A 54 -3.23 18.12 21.11
CA LEU A 54 -3.29 16.98 22.04
C LEU A 54 -4.36 17.16 23.11
N ALA A 55 -4.57 18.37 23.62
CA ALA A 55 -5.65 18.65 24.57
C ALA A 55 -7.04 18.40 23.96
N VAL A 56 -7.25 18.81 22.70
CA VAL A 56 -8.49 18.56 21.97
C VAL A 56 -8.70 17.08 21.68
N LEU A 57 -7.67 16.36 21.23
CA LEU A 57 -7.77 14.92 20.98
C LEU A 57 -8.16 14.15 22.24
N ARG A 58 -7.55 14.50 23.39
CA ARG A 58 -7.91 13.91 24.69
C ARG A 58 -9.36 14.18 25.07
N GLU A 59 -9.85 15.41 24.89
CA GLU A 59 -11.26 15.75 25.19
C GLU A 59 -12.25 14.99 24.28
N LEU A 60 -11.82 14.66 23.07
CA LEU A 60 -12.61 13.90 22.10
C LEU A 60 -12.49 12.37 22.24
N ASP A 61 -11.75 11.90 23.25
CA ASP A 61 -11.47 10.48 23.47
C ASP A 61 -10.80 9.85 22.23
N LEU A 62 -9.77 10.53 21.71
CA LEU A 62 -8.96 10.10 20.57
C LEU A 62 -7.51 9.89 21.00
N ASP A 63 -6.99 8.70 20.74
CA ASP A 63 -5.59 8.35 20.96
C ASP A 63 -4.74 8.66 19.72
N LEU A 64 -3.53 9.18 19.97
CA LEU A 64 -2.50 9.38 18.95
C LEU A 64 -1.38 8.35 19.16
N ASP A 65 -1.26 7.40 18.24
CA ASP A 65 -0.16 6.44 18.19
C ASP A 65 0.92 6.94 17.22
N VAL A 66 2.15 7.07 17.74
CA VAL A 66 3.34 7.41 16.95
C VAL A 66 4.27 6.21 16.98
N SER A 67 4.26 5.48 15.87
CA SER A 67 5.09 4.30 15.68
C SER A 67 6.06 4.55 14.52
N ALA A 68 7.33 4.19 14.71
CA ALA A 68 8.25 4.10 13.58
C ALA A 68 7.70 3.05 12.60
N PRO A 69 7.86 3.24 11.27
CA PRO A 69 7.60 2.15 10.35
C PRO A 69 8.46 0.98 10.81
N SER A 70 7.81 -0.09 11.26
CA SER A 70 8.50 -1.35 11.54
C SER A 70 9.32 -1.65 10.31
N ALA A 71 10.63 -1.82 10.48
CA ALA A 71 11.51 -2.23 9.41
C ALA A 71 10.96 -3.58 8.93
N VAL A 72 10.13 -3.52 7.89
CA VAL A 72 9.63 -4.68 7.17
C VAL A 72 10.92 -5.35 6.73
N PRO A 73 11.28 -6.55 7.25
CA PRO A 73 12.54 -7.19 6.89
C PRO A 73 12.63 -7.15 5.37
N GLU A 74 13.71 -6.62 4.78
CA GLU A 74 13.78 -6.26 3.34
C GLU A 74 13.22 -7.32 2.38
N GLY A 75 13.20 -8.60 2.79
CA GLY A 75 12.56 -9.68 2.06
C GLY A 75 11.03 -9.61 1.94
N THR A 76 10.30 -8.97 2.84
CA THR A 76 8.81 -9.06 2.90
C THR A 76 8.09 -8.11 1.95
N LEU A 77 8.62 -6.91 1.68
CA LEU A 77 8.10 -6.05 0.61
C LEU A 77 8.48 -6.59 -0.77
N GLN A 78 9.67 -7.20 -0.90
CA GLN A 78 10.10 -7.85 -2.13
C GLN A 78 9.34 -9.16 -2.39
N GLU A 79 9.02 -9.94 -1.35
CA GLU A 79 8.13 -11.10 -1.42
C GLU A 79 6.68 -10.69 -1.68
N ALA A 80 6.17 -9.64 -1.05
CA ALA A 80 4.83 -9.12 -1.33
C ALA A 80 4.72 -8.56 -2.75
N ALA A 81 5.75 -7.86 -3.23
CA ALA A 81 5.83 -7.38 -4.60
C ALA A 81 5.97 -8.55 -5.59
N MET A 82 6.80 -9.56 -5.31
CA MET A 82 6.93 -10.76 -6.15
C MET A 82 5.64 -11.59 -6.16
N ARG A 83 4.92 -11.69 -5.04
CA ARG A 83 3.60 -12.34 -4.99
C ARG A 83 2.58 -11.57 -5.83
N SER A 84 2.52 -10.24 -5.69
CA SER A 84 1.62 -9.41 -6.49
C SER A 84 1.94 -9.47 -7.98
N VAL A 85 3.22 -9.44 -8.38
CA VAL A 85 3.63 -9.61 -9.79
C VAL A 85 3.31 -11.02 -10.30
N ALA A 86 3.48 -12.06 -9.47
CA ALA A 86 3.13 -13.43 -9.85
C ALA A 86 1.61 -13.63 -10.00
N GLU A 87 0.80 -12.94 -9.19
CA GLU A 87 -0.66 -12.91 -9.29
C GLU A 87 -1.11 -12.17 -10.54
N ILE A 88 -0.59 -10.97 -10.80
CA ILE A 88 -0.87 -10.19 -12.02
C ILE A 88 -0.50 -10.97 -13.28
N ASN A 89 0.66 -11.65 -13.29
CA ASN A 89 1.08 -12.46 -14.43
C ASN A 89 0.18 -13.69 -14.62
N ARG A 90 -0.35 -14.28 -13.54
CA ARG A 90 -1.28 -15.41 -13.61
C ARG A 90 -2.60 -14.99 -14.23
N ASP A 91 -3.19 -13.90 -13.73
CA ASP A 91 -4.46 -13.35 -14.23
C ASP A 91 -4.34 -12.96 -15.71
N LEU A 92 -3.23 -12.33 -16.10
CA LEU A 92 -2.96 -11.97 -17.48
C LEU A 92 -2.86 -13.22 -18.39
N LEU A 93 -2.17 -14.27 -17.95
CA LEU A 93 -2.05 -15.51 -18.72
C LEU A 93 -3.40 -16.25 -18.83
N ASP A 94 -4.20 -16.23 -17.77
CA ASP A 94 -5.54 -16.82 -17.76
C ASP A 94 -6.47 -16.08 -18.74
N ASP A 95 -6.47 -14.75 -18.71
CA ASP A 95 -7.24 -13.91 -19.64
C ASP A 95 -6.81 -14.10 -21.10
N MET A 96 -5.50 -14.15 -21.34
CA MET A 96 -4.96 -14.44 -22.67
C MET A 96 -5.37 -15.83 -23.16
N SER A 97 -5.29 -16.86 -22.30
CA SER A 97 -5.71 -18.22 -22.65
C SER A 97 -7.21 -18.30 -22.95
N ALA A 98 -8.04 -17.56 -22.22
CA ALA A 98 -9.48 -17.51 -22.40
C ALA A 98 -9.85 -16.79 -23.70
N ASN A 99 -9.13 -15.74 -24.05
CA ASN A 99 -9.32 -15.01 -25.30
C ASN A 99 -8.87 -15.82 -26.52
N ILE A 100 -7.73 -16.52 -26.44
CA ILE A 100 -7.26 -17.43 -27.50
C ILE A 100 -8.26 -18.58 -27.69
N ARG A 101 -8.77 -19.19 -26.60
CA ARG A 101 -9.83 -20.21 -26.68
C ARG A 101 -11.09 -19.70 -27.36
N ARG A 102 -11.52 -18.47 -27.05
CA ARG A 102 -12.68 -17.83 -27.69
C ARG A 102 -12.44 -17.54 -29.17
N ALA A 103 -11.28 -17.01 -29.53
CA ALA A 103 -10.89 -16.73 -30.91
C ALA A 103 -10.82 -18.02 -31.75
N MET A 104 -10.21 -19.08 -31.21
CA MET A 104 -10.09 -20.38 -31.88
C MET A 104 -11.44 -21.12 -32.02
N SER A 105 -12.36 -20.91 -31.06
CA SER A 105 -13.72 -21.44 -31.15
C SER A 105 -14.50 -20.77 -32.28
N ARG A 106 -14.25 -19.49 -32.54
CA ARG A 106 -14.87 -18.71 -33.62
C ARG A 106 -14.29 -19.02 -35.00
N SER A 107 -13.04 -19.46 -35.10
CA SER A 107 -12.40 -19.83 -36.37
C SER A 107 -12.67 -21.26 -36.83
N GLY A 108 -13.44 -22.05 -36.07
CA GLY A 108 -13.82 -23.42 -36.46
C GLY A 108 -12.66 -24.44 -36.41
N MET A 109 -11.63 -24.20 -35.58
CA MET A 109 -10.47 -25.09 -35.47
C MET A 109 -10.79 -26.42 -34.75
N SER A 110 -10.10 -27.48 -35.19
CA SER A 110 -10.31 -28.86 -34.71
C SER A 110 -9.93 -29.07 -33.23
N GLU A 111 -10.52 -30.08 -32.62
CA GLU A 111 -10.31 -30.48 -31.21
C GLU A 111 -8.86 -30.86 -30.88
N SER A 112 -8.12 -31.40 -31.87
CA SER A 112 -6.68 -31.65 -31.79
C SER A 112 -5.87 -30.38 -31.49
N SER A 113 -6.20 -29.27 -32.15
CA SER A 113 -5.51 -27.99 -31.95
C SER A 113 -5.84 -27.36 -30.59
N ARG A 114 -7.03 -27.63 -30.03
CA ARG A 114 -7.40 -27.22 -28.66
C ARG A 114 -6.60 -27.97 -27.60
N SER A 115 -6.42 -29.29 -27.78
CA SER A 115 -5.65 -30.12 -26.85
C SER A 115 -4.15 -29.78 -26.84
N ALA A 116 -3.57 -29.43 -27.99
CA ALA A 116 -2.17 -29.00 -28.08
C ALA A 116 -1.91 -27.69 -27.33
N LEU A 117 -2.87 -26.76 -27.35
CA LEU A 117 -2.73 -25.46 -26.70
C LEU A 117 -2.82 -25.57 -25.16
N ASP A 118 -3.71 -26.42 -24.66
CA ASP A 118 -3.86 -26.71 -23.23
C ASP A 118 -2.60 -27.36 -22.64
N SER A 119 -1.91 -28.16 -23.46
CA SER A 119 -0.65 -28.82 -23.13
C SER A 119 0.55 -27.85 -23.07
N LEU A 120 0.47 -26.70 -23.76
CA LEU A 120 1.52 -25.67 -23.80
C LEU A 120 1.41 -24.71 -22.61
N THR A 121 0.20 -24.33 -22.23
CA THR A 121 -0.05 -23.42 -21.09
C THR A 121 0.10 -24.10 -19.74
N SER A 122 -0.12 -25.41 -19.68
CA SER A 122 -0.06 -26.20 -18.44
C SER A 122 1.27 -26.92 -18.24
N ASN A 123 2.26 -26.72 -19.11
CA ASN A 123 3.50 -27.49 -19.05
C ASN A 123 4.43 -26.98 -17.94
N THR A 124 4.51 -27.72 -16.84
CA THR A 124 5.43 -27.48 -15.72
C THR A 124 6.88 -27.32 -16.19
N SER A 125 7.29 -28.01 -17.26
CA SER A 125 8.64 -27.88 -17.81
C SER A 125 8.93 -26.51 -18.44
N TYR A 126 7.93 -25.87 -19.05
CA TYR A 126 8.07 -24.51 -19.58
C TYR A 126 8.18 -23.48 -18.45
N GLN A 127 7.33 -23.63 -17.42
CA GLN A 127 7.38 -22.81 -16.21
C GLN A 127 8.74 -22.94 -15.51
N GLU A 128 9.28 -24.16 -15.37
CA GLU A 128 10.60 -24.41 -14.77
C GLU A 128 11.76 -23.88 -15.62
N ALA A 129 11.69 -24.03 -16.95
CA ALA A 129 12.70 -23.49 -17.86
C ALA A 129 12.75 -21.96 -17.81
N MET A 130 11.59 -21.30 -17.78
CA MET A 130 11.50 -19.84 -17.64
C MET A 130 12.01 -19.36 -16.28
N LYS A 131 11.74 -20.11 -15.20
CA LYS A 131 12.26 -19.80 -13.86
C LYS A 131 13.79 -19.89 -13.80
N ARG A 132 14.37 -20.92 -14.44
CA ARG A 132 15.84 -21.09 -14.54
C ARG A 132 16.51 -19.96 -15.33
N LEU A 133 15.87 -19.45 -16.38
CA LEU A 133 16.38 -18.33 -17.16
C LEU A 133 16.35 -17.00 -16.38
N ALA A 134 15.36 -16.79 -15.50
CA ALA A 134 15.24 -15.58 -14.69
C ALA A 134 16.17 -15.57 -13.45
N GLN A 135 16.58 -16.75 -12.96
CA GLN A 135 17.37 -16.92 -11.75
C GLN A 135 18.68 -16.09 -11.69
N PRO A 136 19.50 -16.00 -12.76
CA PRO A 136 20.78 -15.27 -12.72
C PRO A 136 20.59 -13.75 -12.68
N MET A 137 19.53 -13.23 -13.32
CA MET A 137 19.20 -11.79 -13.26
C MET A 137 18.76 -11.40 -11.86
N ILE A 138 17.93 -12.22 -11.21
CA ILE A 138 17.46 -11.97 -9.84
C ILE A 138 18.65 -11.98 -8.86
N ALA A 139 19.56 -12.95 -8.99
CA ALA A 139 20.76 -13.02 -8.17
C ALA A 139 21.67 -11.79 -8.35
N SER A 140 21.92 -11.38 -9.61
CA SER A 140 22.73 -10.21 -9.91
C SER A 140 22.14 -8.91 -9.34
N MET A 141 20.82 -8.75 -9.41
CA MET A 141 20.16 -7.56 -8.84
C MET A 141 20.22 -7.52 -7.32
N SER A 142 20.12 -8.68 -6.65
CA SER A 142 20.27 -8.76 -5.18
C SER A 142 21.68 -8.41 -4.70
N GLU A 143 22.73 -8.83 -5.41
CA GLU A 143 24.12 -8.45 -5.08
C GLU A 143 24.37 -6.95 -5.26
N ILE A 144 23.79 -6.35 -6.30
CA ILE A 144 23.90 -4.90 -6.53
C ILE A 144 23.18 -4.10 -5.45
N ALA A 145 22.02 -4.58 -4.98
CA ALA A 145 21.28 -3.97 -3.88
C ALA A 145 22.07 -4.04 -2.57
N ALA A 146 22.64 -5.20 -2.24
CA ALA A 146 23.46 -5.39 -1.04
C ALA A 146 24.71 -4.48 -1.03
N LYS A 147 25.42 -4.37 -2.16
CA LYS A 147 26.58 -3.46 -2.28
C LYS A 147 26.23 -1.99 -2.09
N ARG A 148 25.03 -1.56 -2.53
CA ARG A 148 24.58 -0.16 -2.35
C ARG A 148 24.20 0.14 -0.90
N ALA A 149 23.57 -0.81 -0.21
CA ALA A 149 23.24 -0.67 1.20
C ALA A 149 24.51 -0.53 2.06
N GLN A 150 25.54 -1.32 1.77
CA GLN A 150 26.80 -1.30 2.53
C GLN A 150 27.58 0.02 2.33
N ARG A 151 27.60 0.55 1.10
CA ARG A 151 28.22 1.84 0.80
C ARG A 151 27.54 3.02 1.50
N SER A 152 26.22 2.98 1.64
CA SER A 152 25.45 4.01 2.35
C SER A 152 25.69 4.03 3.87
N ILE A 153 26.20 2.94 4.44
CA ILE A 153 26.54 2.85 5.86
C ILE A 153 27.94 3.40 6.10
N GLU A 154 28.89 3.07 5.22
CA GLU A 154 30.27 3.58 5.29
C GLU A 154 30.38 5.09 5.02
N GLU A 155 29.50 5.69 4.22
CA GLU A 155 29.47 7.15 3.96
C GLU A 155 28.87 7.97 5.11
N ARG A 156 28.40 7.34 6.20
CA ARG A 156 27.79 7.99 7.37
C ARG A 156 28.65 7.93 8.64
N GLU A 157 29.80 7.26 8.60
CA GLU A 157 30.83 7.27 9.66
C GLU A 157 31.98 8.22 9.30
#